data_AF-A0A4Y2IY55-F1
#
_entry.id   AF-A0A4Y2IY55-F1
#
_cell.length_a   1.000
_cell.length_b   1.000
_cell.length_c   1.000
_cell.angle_alpha   90.00
_cell.angle_beta   90.00
_cell.angle_gamma   90.00
#
_symmetry.space_group_name_H-M   'P 1'
#
loop_
_entity.id
_entity.type
_entity.pdbx_description
1 polymer ?
#
loop_
_entity_poly.entity_id
_entity_poly.type
_entity_poly.pdbx_seq_one_letter_code
_entity_poly.pdbx_strand_id
1 'polypeptide(L)'
;MRVLKVLADAKHQDFPKLAKIISRDMHMDDILSDIIGPVIAKAKIFMQSLWLQELDWNDSLPTNILQVWNDFLITLPAVDEINVPRYILSDDVNKINLNGFSDASECAYGAVIYIRCVTNSGLIQTKLL
;
A
#
# COMPACT_ATOMS: atom_id res chain seq x y z
N MET A 1 16.94 -15.11 4.92
CA MET A 1 17.34 -13.99 4.03
C MET A 1 18.44 -14.42 3.05
N ARG A 2 18.15 -15.37 2.13
CA ARG A 2 19.07 -15.84 1.08
C ARG A 2 18.40 -16.15 -0.27
N VAL A 3 17.13 -15.76 -0.47
CA VAL A 3 16.31 -16.25 -1.60
C VAL A 3 16.12 -15.18 -2.70
N LEU A 4 16.49 -13.93 -2.45
CA LEU A 4 16.17 -12.80 -3.35
C LEU A 4 17.15 -12.61 -4.51
N LYS A 5 18.28 -13.33 -4.54
CA LYS A 5 19.29 -13.18 -5.60
C LYS A 5 18.99 -14.01 -6.86
N VAL A 6 18.16 -15.05 -6.74
CA VAL A 6 17.83 -15.97 -7.86
C VAL A 6 16.74 -15.40 -8.77
N LEU A 7 15.95 -14.44 -8.29
CA LEU A 7 14.85 -13.83 -9.05
C LEU A 7 15.29 -12.68 -9.98
N ALA A 8 16.50 -12.15 -9.82
CA ALA A 8 17.00 -11.04 -10.63
C ALA A 8 17.62 -11.48 -11.98
N ASP A 9 18.06 -12.74 -12.12
CA ASP A 9 18.89 -13.16 -13.27
C ASP A 9 18.15 -13.94 -14.37
N ALA A 10 16.86 -14.26 -14.21
CA ALA A 10 16.12 -15.02 -15.22
C ALA A 10 15.30 -14.10 -16.14
N LYS A 11 15.99 -13.44 -17.08
CA LYS A 11 15.35 -13.00 -18.33
C LYS A 11 14.73 -14.22 -19.02
N HIS A 12 13.41 -14.15 -19.27
CA HIS A 12 12.66 -15.01 -20.19
C HIS A 12 12.69 -16.52 -19.92
N GLN A 13 11.77 -17.03 -19.09
CA GLN A 13 10.77 -18.04 -19.49
C GLN A 13 9.92 -18.48 -18.29
N ASP A 14 8.61 -18.41 -18.47
CA ASP A 14 7.54 -19.05 -17.70
C ASP A 14 7.71 -19.15 -16.18
N PHE A 15 7.58 -18.00 -15.52
CA PHE A 15 7.30 -17.97 -14.08
C PHE A 15 5.90 -18.54 -13.80
N PRO A 16 5.74 -19.48 -12.86
CA PRO A 16 4.44 -19.82 -12.33
C PRO A 16 3.88 -18.58 -11.61
N LYS A 17 2.59 -18.33 -11.77
CA LYS A 17 1.93 -17.02 -11.56
C LYS A 17 2.25 -16.35 -10.22
N LEU A 18 2.51 -17.12 -9.16
CA LEU A 18 2.86 -16.67 -7.81
C LEU A 18 4.22 -15.92 -7.74
N ALA A 19 5.20 -16.33 -8.55
CA ALA A 19 6.55 -15.75 -8.58
C ALA A 19 6.61 -14.36 -9.23
N LYS A 20 5.74 -14.10 -10.22
CA LYS A 20 5.55 -12.74 -10.76
C LYS A 20 4.94 -11.79 -9.73
N ILE A 21 4.08 -12.29 -8.85
CA ILE A 21 3.41 -11.49 -7.81
C ILE A 21 4.44 -11.08 -6.74
N ILE A 22 5.24 -12.03 -6.25
CA ILE A 22 6.26 -11.76 -5.21
C ILE A 22 7.43 -10.93 -5.75
N SER A 23 7.80 -11.08 -7.01
CA SER A 23 8.80 -10.19 -7.63
C SER A 23 8.32 -8.73 -7.69
N ARG A 24 7.00 -8.49 -7.77
CA ARG A 24 6.41 -7.15 -7.78
C ARG A 24 6.28 -6.57 -6.37
N ASP A 25 6.04 -7.41 -5.35
CA ASP A 25 6.05 -7.02 -3.93
C ASP A 25 7.37 -6.37 -3.51
N MET A 26 8.51 -6.95 -3.91
CA MET A 26 9.84 -6.44 -3.52
C MET A 26 10.14 -5.01 -4.01
N HIS A 27 9.44 -4.50 -5.02
CA HIS A 27 9.60 -3.12 -5.48
C HIS A 27 8.67 -2.12 -4.76
N MET A 28 7.67 -2.60 -4.02
CA MET A 28 6.72 -1.73 -3.32
C MET A 28 7.24 -1.22 -1.97
N ASP A 29 8.28 -1.86 -1.42
CA ASP A 29 8.77 -1.60 -0.06
C ASP A 29 9.63 -0.33 0.06
N ASP A 30 10.15 0.21 -1.03
CA ASP A 30 11.33 1.07 -0.89
C ASP A 30 11.04 2.57 -0.65
N ILE A 31 10.03 3.27 -1.19
CA ILE A 31 10.04 4.77 -1.09
C ILE A 31 8.69 5.52 -0.92
N LEU A 32 7.47 4.93 -1.01
CA LEU A 32 6.25 5.74 -1.22
C LEU A 32 5.03 5.48 -0.29
N SER A 33 5.22 5.00 0.95
CA SER A 33 4.16 4.30 1.70
C SER A 33 2.98 5.11 2.27
N ASP A 34 3.02 6.43 2.43
CA ASP A 34 2.00 7.07 3.28
C ASP A 34 0.60 7.12 2.62
N ILE A 35 0.51 7.43 1.33
CA ILE A 35 -0.78 7.56 0.64
C ILE A 35 -1.27 6.22 0.08
N ILE A 36 -0.37 5.42 -0.49
CA ILE A 36 -0.69 4.12 -1.11
C ILE A 36 -0.56 2.95 -0.13
N GLY A 37 -0.18 3.22 1.12
CA GLY A 37 -0.02 2.24 2.19
C GLY A 37 -1.19 1.26 2.32
N PRO A 38 -2.47 1.70 2.27
CA PRO A 38 -3.61 0.78 2.31
C PRO A 38 -3.67 -0.19 1.12
N VAL A 39 -3.22 0.23 -0.06
CA VAL A 39 -3.18 -0.63 -1.27
C VAL A 39 -2.09 -1.69 -1.11
N ILE A 40 -0.92 -1.28 -0.62
CA ILE A 40 0.20 -2.17 -0.31
C ILE A 40 -0.21 -3.17 0.78
N ALA A 41 -0.88 -2.70 1.84
CA ALA A 41 -1.36 -3.54 2.92
C ALA A 41 -2.32 -4.62 2.41
N LYS A 42 -3.27 -4.29 1.52
CA LYS A 42 -4.15 -5.27 0.88
C LYS A 42 -3.38 -6.34 0.10
N ALA A 43 -2.38 -5.95 -0.69
CA ALA A 43 -1.53 -6.90 -1.42
C ALA A 43 -0.78 -7.81 -0.44
N LYS A 44 -0.15 -7.24 0.61
CA LYS A 44 0.59 -8.02 1.61
C LYS A 44 -0.29 -8.98 2.42
N ILE A 45 -1.48 -8.55 2.82
CA ILE A 45 -2.47 -9.41 3.49
C ILE A 45 -2.86 -10.58 2.58
N PHE A 46 -3.10 -10.31 1.29
CA PHE A 46 -3.38 -11.36 0.32
C PHE A 46 -2.23 -12.36 0.23
N MET A 47 -0.98 -11.89 0.13
CA MET A 47 0.20 -12.75 0.07
C MET A 47 0.41 -13.57 1.32
N GLN A 48 0.21 -12.98 2.50
CA GLN A 48 0.22 -13.70 3.77
C GLN A 48 -0.85 -14.80 3.80
N SER A 49 -2.03 -14.56 3.22
CA SER A 49 -3.10 -15.56 3.14
C SER A 49 -2.74 -16.76 2.25
N LEU A 50 -1.88 -16.57 1.24
CA LEU A 50 -1.37 -17.68 0.41
C LEU A 50 -0.36 -18.52 1.18
N TRP A 51 0.54 -17.88 1.94
CA TRP A 51 1.52 -18.57 2.78
C TRP A 51 0.86 -19.40 3.88
N LEU A 52 -0.20 -18.89 4.49
CA LEU A 52 -0.96 -19.62 5.51
C LEU A 52 -1.69 -20.86 4.96
N GLN A 53 -1.88 -20.94 3.65
CA GLN A 53 -2.49 -22.10 2.99
C GLN A 53 -1.45 -23.14 2.55
N GLU A 54 -0.17 -22.94 2.86
CA GLU A 54 0.92 -23.84 2.54
C GLU A 54 1.02 -24.18 1.03
N LEU A 55 0.56 -23.28 0.17
CA LEU A 55 0.61 -23.46 -1.28
C LEU A 55 2.05 -23.35 -1.80
N ASP A 56 2.47 -24.31 -2.61
CA ASP A 56 3.74 -24.23 -3.34
C ASP A 56 3.60 -23.27 -4.53
N TRP A 57 4.71 -22.72 -5.00
CA TRP A 57 4.78 -21.76 -6.10
C TRP A 57 4.24 -22.32 -7.42
N ASN A 58 4.25 -23.64 -7.56
CA ASN A 58 3.77 -24.38 -8.74
C ASN A 58 2.29 -24.78 -8.63
N ASP A 59 1.67 -24.62 -7.47
CA ASP A 59 0.29 -25.03 -7.27
C ASP A 59 -0.67 -24.07 -7.99
N SER A 60 -1.74 -24.64 -8.53
CA SER A 60 -2.83 -23.84 -9.07
C SER A 60 -3.58 -23.16 -7.94
N LEU A 61 -3.73 -21.83 -8.03
CA LEU A 61 -4.54 -21.09 -7.07
C LEU A 61 -6.00 -21.55 -7.13
N PRO A 62 -6.64 -21.80 -5.97
CA PRO A 62 -8.09 -21.98 -5.88
C PRO A 62 -8.84 -20.84 -6.57
N THR A 63 -9.95 -21.16 -7.26
CA THR A 63 -10.71 -20.21 -8.09
C THR A 63 -11.15 -18.97 -7.30
N ASN A 64 -11.54 -19.14 -6.04
CA ASN A 64 -11.93 -18.04 -5.15
C ASN A 64 -10.78 -17.06 -4.87
N ILE A 65 -9.56 -17.56 -4.70
CA ILE A 65 -8.37 -16.75 -4.41
C ILE A 65 -7.92 -16.00 -5.66
N LEU A 66 -7.98 -16.69 -6.81
CA LEU A 66 -7.70 -16.08 -8.10
C LEU A 66 -8.67 -14.93 -8.40
N GLN A 67 -9.96 -15.09 -8.05
CA GLN A 67 -10.96 -14.04 -8.23
C GLN A 67 -10.62 -12.79 -7.39
N VAL A 68 -10.32 -12.97 -6.10
CA VAL A 68 -9.92 -11.86 -5.20
C VAL A 68 -8.71 -11.09 -5.76
N TRP A 69 -7.72 -11.83 -6.28
CA TRP A 69 -6.55 -11.22 -6.89
C TRP A 69 -6.87 -10.44 -8.18
N ASN A 70 -7.70 -11.02 -9.05
CA ASN A 70 -8.12 -10.35 -10.28
C ASN A 70 -8.90 -9.08 -9.98
N ASP A 71 -9.82 -9.13 -9.01
CA ASP A 71 -10.58 -7.95 -8.59
C ASP A 71 -9.63 -6.85 -8.06
N PHE A 72 -8.63 -7.22 -7.25
CA PHE A 72 -7.58 -6.30 -6.82
C PHE A 72 -6.83 -5.68 -8.00
N LEU A 73 -6.37 -6.48 -8.96
CA LEU A 73 -5.67 -6.01 -10.15
C LEU A 73 -6.51 -5.09 -11.04
N ILE A 74 -7.81 -5.33 -11.15
CA ILE A 74 -8.75 -4.48 -11.91
C ILE A 74 -8.87 -3.10 -11.23
N THR A 75 -8.84 -3.06 -9.90
CA THR A 75 -8.93 -1.80 -9.14
C THR A 75 -7.61 -1.05 -9.04
N LEU A 76 -6.47 -1.74 -9.23
CA LEU A 76 -5.14 -1.18 -9.02
C LEU A 76 -4.83 0.07 -9.86
N PRO A 77 -5.26 0.21 -11.13
CA PRO A 77 -5.04 1.42 -11.91
C PRO A 77 -5.67 2.68 -11.30
N ALA A 78 -6.71 2.55 -10.46
CA ALA A 78 -7.33 3.71 -9.79
C ALA A 78 -6.38 4.40 -8.80
N VAL A 79 -5.26 3.77 -8.44
CA VAL A 79 -4.20 4.39 -7.63
C VAL A 79 -3.59 5.60 -8.33
N ASP A 80 -3.48 5.57 -9.65
CA ASP A 80 -2.92 6.67 -10.45
C ASP A 80 -3.83 7.92 -10.42
N GLU A 81 -5.10 7.77 -10.03
CA GLU A 81 -6.06 8.85 -9.88
C GLU A 81 -5.99 9.53 -8.50
N ILE A 82 -5.24 8.96 -7.55
CA ILE A 82 -5.13 9.50 -6.20
C ILE A 82 -4.27 10.76 -6.21
N ASN A 83 -4.91 11.92 -6.05
CA ASN A 83 -4.25 13.20 -5.89
C ASN A 83 -4.48 13.77 -4.48
N VAL A 84 -3.40 13.92 -3.71
CA VAL A 84 -3.44 14.52 -2.36
C VAL A 84 -2.70 15.85 -2.39
N PRO A 85 -3.39 16.99 -2.18
CA PRO A 85 -2.74 18.30 -2.14
C PRO A 85 -1.94 18.44 -0.84
N ARG A 86 -0.60 18.34 -0.95
CA ARG A 86 0.35 18.40 0.19
C ARG A 86 0.75 19.80 0.65
N TYR A 87 0.30 20.86 -0.03
CA TYR A 87 0.60 22.23 0.39
C TYR A 87 -0.41 22.71 1.45
N ILE A 88 0.07 23.01 2.65
CA ILE A 88 -0.78 23.19 3.84
C ILE A 88 -0.57 24.55 4.51
N LEU A 89 0.55 25.23 4.21
CA LEU A 89 0.91 26.49 4.86
C LEU A 89 0.37 27.69 4.08
N SER A 90 -0.27 28.62 4.77
CA SER A 90 -0.57 29.95 4.26
C SER A 90 0.15 31.00 5.09
N ASP A 91 0.38 32.18 4.52
CA ASP A 91 1.14 33.25 5.19
C ASP A 91 0.42 33.80 6.44
N ASP A 92 -0.88 33.54 6.58
CA ASP A 92 -1.73 34.01 7.68
C ASP A 92 -1.98 32.94 8.77
N VAL A 93 -1.19 31.86 8.82
CA VAL A 93 -1.37 30.80 9.83
C VAL A 93 -0.93 31.29 11.22
N ASN A 94 -1.86 31.26 12.16
CA ASN A 94 -1.65 31.58 13.57
C ASN A 94 -1.27 30.34 14.40
N LYS A 95 -1.92 29.20 14.11
CA LYS A 95 -1.75 27.97 14.89
C LYS A 95 -1.77 26.74 14.01
N ILE A 96 -0.83 25.83 14.26
CA ILE A 96 -0.73 24.53 13.60
C ILE A 96 -0.89 23.44 14.65
N ASN A 97 -1.70 22.44 14.33
CA ASN A 97 -1.89 21.23 15.13
C ASN A 97 -1.61 20.01 14.25
N LEU A 98 -0.82 19.08 14.77
CA LEU A 98 -0.63 17.77 14.18
C LEU A 98 -1.53 16.77 14.90
N ASN A 99 -2.43 16.13 14.17
CA ASN A 99 -3.35 15.13 14.73
C ASN A 99 -3.03 13.77 14.09
N GLY A 100 -2.53 12.84 14.90
CA GLY A 100 -2.33 11.45 14.50
C GLY A 100 -3.55 10.61 14.88
N PHE A 101 -4.00 9.78 13.96
CA PHE A 101 -4.96 8.70 14.23
C PHE A 101 -4.29 7.38 13.87
N SER A 102 -4.62 6.34 14.62
CA SER A 102 -4.16 4.99 14.34
C SER A 102 -5.27 4.01 14.62
N ASP A 103 -5.31 2.94 13.81
CA ASP A 103 -6.18 1.81 14.02
C ASP A 103 -5.39 0.51 13.80
N ALA A 104 -5.87 -0.56 14.43
CA ALA A 104 -5.20 -1.85 14.45
C ALA A 104 -6.22 -2.96 14.28
N SER A 105 -5.89 -3.92 13.42
CA SER A 105 -6.59 -5.19 13.27
C SER A 105 -5.59 -6.34 13.34
N GLU A 106 -6.10 -7.57 13.41
CA GLU A 106 -5.26 -8.77 13.33
C GLU A 106 -4.49 -8.86 12.00
N CYS A 107 -5.00 -8.21 10.93
CA CYS A 107 -4.39 -8.28 9.61
C CYS A 107 -3.37 -7.17 9.33
N ALA A 108 -3.54 -5.98 9.94
CA ALA A 108 -2.65 -4.84 9.72
C ALA A 108 -2.82 -3.75 10.78
N TYR A 109 -1.77 -2.95 10.93
CA TYR A 109 -1.76 -1.69 11.66
C TYR A 109 -1.72 -0.54 10.67
N GLY A 110 -2.52 0.49 10.91
CA GLY A 110 -2.57 1.70 10.09
C GLY A 110 -2.44 2.94 10.96
N ALA A 111 -1.71 3.94 10.47
CA ALA A 111 -1.64 5.25 11.09
C ALA A 111 -1.74 6.32 10.00
N VAL A 112 -2.36 7.44 10.35
CA VAL A 112 -2.56 8.58 9.46
C VAL A 112 -2.33 9.87 10.23
N ILE A 113 -1.67 10.84 9.60
CA ILE A 113 -1.36 12.12 10.22
C ILE A 113 -2.06 13.22 9.45
N TYR A 114 -2.81 14.07 10.15
CA TYR A 114 -3.41 15.27 9.60
C TYR A 114 -2.78 16.51 10.19
N ILE A 115 -2.57 17.52 9.36
CA ILE A 115 -2.24 18.87 9.80
C ILE A 115 -3.53 19.69 9.81
N ARG A 116 -3.77 20.38 10.92
CA ARG A 116 -4.84 21.37 11.09
C ARG A 116 -4.21 22.75 11.30
N CYS A 117 -4.52 23.66 10.40
CA CYS A 117 -4.11 25.06 10.46
C CYS A 117 -5.28 25.95 10.87
N VAL A 118 -5.01 26.95 11.70
CA VAL A 118 -5.93 28.05 12.04
C VAL A 118 -5.27 29.35 11.63
N THR A 119 -5.96 30.15 10.82
CA THR A 119 -5.47 31.47 10.39
C THR A 119 -5.79 32.57 11.42
N ASN A 120 -5.19 33.75 11.28
CA ASN A 120 -5.54 34.90 12.12
C ASN A 120 -6.99 35.36 11.92
N SER A 121 -7.54 35.16 10.71
CA SER A 121 -8.97 35.36 10.39
C SER A 121 -9.91 34.32 11.02
N GLY A 122 -9.38 33.28 11.68
CA GLY A 122 -10.15 32.21 12.31
C GLY A 122 -10.56 31.08 11.36
N LEU A 123 -10.12 31.09 10.10
CA LEU A 123 -10.35 30.00 9.16
C LEU A 123 -9.59 28.75 9.61
N ILE A 124 -10.28 27.60 9.60
CA ILE A 124 -9.69 26.31 9.97
C ILE A 124 -9.58 25.45 8.71
N GLN A 125 -8.39 24.95 8.43
CA GLN A 125 -8.13 24.02 7.33
C GLN A 125 -7.48 22.76 7.88
N THR A 126 -7.89 21.59 7.40
CA THR A 126 -7.28 20.30 7.75
C THR A 126 -6.90 19.56 6.49
N LYS A 127 -5.69 18.99 6.45
CA LYS A 127 -5.13 18.28 5.30
C LYS A 127 -4.39 17.04 5.77
N LEU A 128 -4.43 15.98 4.97
CA LEU A 128 -3.62 14.78 5.14
C LEU A 128 -2.15 15.14 4.88
N LEU A 129 -1.24 14.66 5.74
CA LEU A 129 0.20 14.81 5.55
C LEU A 129 0.74 13.77 4.55
#